data_AF-A0A6I3CHR7-F1
#
_entry.id   AF-A0A6I3CHR7-F1
#
_cell.length_a   1.000
_cell.length_b   1.000
_cell.length_c   1.000
_cell.angle_alpha   90.00
_cell.angle_beta   90.00
_cell.angle_gamma   90.00
#
_symmetry.space_group_name_H-M   'P 1'
#
loop_
_entity.id
_entity.type
_entity.pdbx_description
1 polymer ?
#
loop_
_entity_poly.entity_id
_entity_poly.type
_entity_poly.pdbx_seq_one_letter_code
_entity_poly.pdbx_strand_id
1 'polypeptide(L)'
;MPGRDKPRNVFQPIYINTEVASEEVLDDCGEGNHQQNLRAQERRTLPQSTEEQRPSQETDEVLPGKSCVSIGDKCQWDPGHNGKYTECSPSSLPLHLTRLVITTDARRARGVKVSKILSGISEGWWMFFETFWALVLGFALSGVIQAFVSRKRMREALGTDSAASLVKATFFGIVSSSCSYAASALAKSLFSKGANFTASMVFMFASTNLVIDLGIVLWILMGWQFALAELIGGIVMIILLRIFIPILIPARLIEAARASLQVTHEEAPSSAQKMGLFNRQRWSDAAGYTVGDFTMLRTELIVGFLVAGLAARLVPLRFWESLFISGHGFWSAVENAVLGPVLAFISFVCSLGNIPLASALWHGGISFGGVIAFIFADLLAFPLVMIYRKIYGSALAIRLALVFWLVMSLSGLITEGIFQLFTLIPTEHKMPSMGMRTSTLVLNIAALFMLAIIFWLYRTRNRGEMTPEFAKDYVCGMQVRIADAPAKAEVNGTMYYFCMDGCREAFVKDPQKFLPGVR
;
A
#
# COMPACT_ATOMS: atom_id res chain seq x y z
N MET A 1 -19.28 -75.71 8.27
CA MET A 1 -17.82 -75.74 8.09
C MET A 1 -17.52 -76.09 6.63
N PRO A 2 -16.44 -75.59 6.01
CA PRO A 2 -16.18 -74.19 5.65
C PRO A 2 -15.85 -74.03 4.14
N GLY A 3 -15.71 -72.79 3.66
CA GLY A 3 -15.15 -72.52 2.33
C GLY A 3 -15.16 -71.04 1.99
N ARG A 4 -14.09 -70.34 2.35
CA ARG A 4 -13.81 -68.94 2.00
C ARG A 4 -13.60 -68.81 0.48
N ASP A 5 -14.12 -67.77 -0.15
CA ASP A 5 -13.38 -67.07 -1.20
C ASP A 5 -13.82 -65.61 -1.38
N LYS A 6 -12.82 -64.79 -1.72
CA LYS A 6 -12.73 -63.32 -1.68
C LYS A 6 -13.74 -62.57 -2.58
N PRO A 7 -14.17 -61.33 -2.23
CA PRO A 7 -14.83 -60.46 -3.19
C PRO A 7 -13.86 -59.56 -3.97
N ARG A 8 -14.33 -59.20 -5.15
CA ARG A 8 -13.65 -58.58 -6.30
C ARG A 8 -13.29 -57.11 -6.07
N ASN A 9 -12.17 -56.71 -6.68
CA ASN A 9 -11.80 -55.33 -6.96
C ASN A 9 -12.88 -54.65 -7.82
N VAL A 10 -13.41 -53.53 -7.35
CA VAL A 10 -14.10 -52.54 -8.19
C VAL A 10 -13.32 -51.23 -8.06
N PHE A 11 -12.61 -50.88 -9.14
CA PHE A 11 -12.02 -49.56 -9.31
C PHE A 11 -13.13 -48.57 -9.67
N GLN A 12 -13.32 -47.52 -8.87
CA GLN A 12 -13.90 -46.25 -9.32
C GLN A 12 -12.98 -45.09 -8.85
N PRO A 13 -12.74 -44.07 -9.70
CA PRO A 13 -11.85 -42.97 -9.37
C PRO A 13 -12.59 -41.92 -8.53
N ILE A 14 -12.14 -41.71 -7.30
CA ILE A 14 -12.61 -40.58 -6.47
C ILE A 14 -11.66 -39.41 -6.70
N TYR A 15 -12.24 -38.32 -7.22
CA TYR A 15 -11.62 -37.01 -7.36
C TYR A 15 -11.13 -36.52 -5.98
N ILE A 16 -9.84 -36.21 -5.87
CA ILE A 16 -9.26 -35.58 -4.69
C ILE A 16 -9.57 -34.08 -4.76
N ASN A 17 -10.57 -33.64 -4.01
CA ASN A 17 -10.69 -32.24 -3.58
C ASN A 17 -9.56 -31.97 -2.58
N THR A 18 -8.65 -31.06 -2.92
CA THR A 18 -7.65 -30.52 -2.00
C THR A 18 -8.24 -29.30 -1.31
N GLU A 19 -9.11 -29.53 -0.32
CA GLU A 19 -9.38 -28.52 0.70
C GLU A 19 -8.23 -28.53 1.70
N VAL A 20 -7.45 -27.44 1.67
CA VAL A 20 -6.42 -27.14 2.66
C VAL A 20 -7.14 -26.78 3.96
N ALA A 21 -7.27 -27.76 4.85
CA ALA A 21 -7.73 -27.54 6.22
C ALA A 21 -6.76 -26.58 6.93
N SER A 22 -7.29 -25.41 7.25
CA SER A 22 -6.63 -24.28 7.89
C SER A 22 -6.36 -24.52 9.37
N GLU A 23 -5.36 -23.76 9.83
CA GLU A 23 -4.72 -23.65 11.14
C GLU A 23 -5.66 -23.19 12.29
N GLU A 24 -6.98 -23.40 12.21
CA GLU A 24 -7.95 -22.93 13.22
C GLU A 24 -8.09 -23.85 14.45
N VAL A 25 -7.55 -25.07 14.41
CA VAL A 25 -7.78 -26.07 15.48
C VAL A 25 -6.74 -25.99 16.61
N LEU A 26 -5.68 -25.19 16.49
CA LEU A 26 -4.57 -25.17 17.47
C LEU A 26 -4.58 -23.97 18.44
N ASP A 27 -5.27 -22.87 18.13
CA ASP A 27 -5.31 -21.69 19.03
C ASP A 27 -6.47 -21.74 20.05
N ASP A 28 -7.46 -22.62 19.87
CA ASP A 28 -8.67 -22.66 20.71
C ASP A 28 -8.48 -23.38 22.08
N CYS A 29 -7.27 -23.84 22.39
CA CYS A 29 -6.94 -24.45 23.69
C CYS A 29 -6.46 -23.43 24.74
N GLY A 30 -6.29 -22.14 24.39
CA GLY A 30 -5.65 -21.14 25.26
C GLY A 30 -6.57 -20.15 25.98
N GLU A 31 -7.77 -19.85 25.46
CA GLU A 31 -8.57 -18.70 25.94
C GLU A 31 -9.77 -19.06 26.83
N GLY A 32 -10.16 -20.34 26.92
CA GLY A 32 -11.32 -20.77 27.72
C GLY A 32 -11.15 -20.73 29.25
N ASN A 33 -9.91 -20.68 29.76
CA ASN A 33 -9.64 -20.88 31.19
C ASN A 33 -9.57 -19.57 32.02
N HIS A 34 -9.43 -18.41 31.38
CA HIS A 34 -9.26 -17.14 32.11
C HIS A 34 -10.60 -16.43 32.42
N GLN A 35 -11.62 -16.61 31.57
CA GLN A 35 -12.96 -16.02 31.76
C GLN A 35 -13.85 -16.80 32.75
N GLN A 36 -13.63 -18.10 32.94
CA GLN A 36 -14.43 -18.90 33.88
C GLN A 36 -14.10 -18.61 35.36
N ASN A 37 -12.85 -18.24 35.67
CA ASN A 37 -12.43 -17.94 37.03
C ASN A 37 -13.01 -16.61 37.59
N LEU A 38 -13.28 -15.62 36.74
CA LEU A 38 -13.86 -14.35 37.18
C LEU A 38 -15.36 -14.46 37.49
N ARG A 39 -16.12 -15.27 36.72
CA ARG A 39 -17.56 -15.50 36.95
C ARG A 39 -17.87 -16.40 38.16
N ALA A 40 -16.87 -17.12 38.69
CA ALA A 40 -16.99 -17.94 39.88
C ALA A 40 -16.80 -17.15 41.19
N GLN A 41 -16.15 -15.98 41.13
CA GLN A 41 -15.96 -15.10 42.30
C GLN A 41 -17.17 -14.20 42.59
N GLU A 42 -17.93 -13.75 41.58
CA GLU A 42 -19.10 -12.88 41.77
C GLU A 42 -20.36 -13.59 42.29
N ARG A 43 -20.43 -14.93 42.19
CA ARG A 43 -21.62 -15.70 42.58
C ARG A 43 -21.68 -16.11 44.06
N ARG A 44 -20.75 -15.65 44.92
CA ARG A 44 -20.71 -16.00 46.36
C ARG A 44 -21.45 -15.03 47.28
N THR A 45 -22.10 -13.99 46.78
CA THR A 45 -22.78 -12.99 47.62
C THR A 45 -24.19 -12.75 47.11
N LEU A 46 -25.19 -13.48 47.65
CA LEU A 46 -26.59 -13.05 47.92
C LEU A 46 -27.46 -14.28 48.30
N PRO A 47 -28.31 -14.21 49.34
CA PRO A 47 -29.12 -15.34 49.80
C PRO A 47 -30.48 -15.46 49.09
N GLN A 48 -31.00 -16.69 49.09
CA GLN A 48 -32.19 -17.22 48.41
C GLN A 48 -33.54 -16.76 49.00
N SER A 49 -34.58 -16.73 48.16
CA SER A 49 -35.98 -16.97 48.56
C SER A 49 -36.82 -17.61 47.42
N THR A 50 -37.11 -18.91 47.63
CA THR A 50 -38.37 -19.70 47.49
C THR A 50 -39.38 -19.56 46.33
N GLU A 51 -39.97 -20.76 46.03
CA GLU A 51 -41.18 -21.13 45.23
C GLU A 51 -41.03 -21.26 43.70
N GLU A 52 -41.42 -22.34 43.00
CA GLU A 52 -42.20 -23.56 43.32
C GLU A 52 -41.96 -24.63 42.22
N GLN A 53 -42.00 -25.92 42.58
CA GLN A 53 -41.56 -27.10 41.79
C GLN A 53 -42.68 -27.76 40.96
N ARG A 54 -42.31 -28.34 39.80
CA ARG A 54 -42.73 -29.69 39.34
C ARG A 54 -41.67 -30.36 38.45
N PRO A 55 -41.61 -31.71 38.40
CA PRO A 55 -40.34 -32.42 38.60
C PRO A 55 -39.93 -33.43 37.51
N SER A 56 -38.65 -33.82 37.62
CA SER A 56 -37.98 -35.09 37.22
C SER A 56 -37.78 -35.35 35.71
N GLN A 57 -36.59 -35.67 35.21
CA GLN A 57 -35.53 -36.50 35.78
C GLN A 57 -34.11 -35.99 35.49
N GLU A 58 -33.24 -36.43 36.39
CA GLU A 58 -31.92 -35.94 36.78
C GLU A 58 -30.86 -36.95 36.32
N THR A 59 -29.71 -36.46 35.83
CA THR A 59 -28.36 -36.95 36.16
C THR A 59 -27.33 -36.06 35.45
N ASP A 60 -26.87 -35.04 36.18
CA ASP A 60 -25.63 -34.33 35.89
C ASP A 60 -24.46 -35.27 36.25
N GLU A 61 -23.78 -35.81 35.25
CA GLU A 61 -22.50 -36.48 35.43
C GLU A 61 -21.37 -35.45 35.29
N VAL A 62 -20.76 -35.11 36.42
CA VAL A 62 -19.53 -34.34 36.55
C VAL A 62 -18.43 -35.03 35.75
N LEU A 63 -17.96 -34.43 34.65
CA LEU A 63 -16.80 -34.91 33.89
C LEU A 63 -15.59 -33.97 34.07
N PRO A 64 -14.43 -34.50 34.49
CA PRO A 64 -13.22 -33.73 34.77
C PRO A 64 -12.49 -33.33 33.48
N GLY A 65 -11.59 -32.35 33.60
CA GLY A 65 -10.83 -31.74 32.51
C GLY A 65 -10.24 -32.73 31.50
N LYS A 66 -10.41 -32.43 30.20
CA LYS A 66 -9.93 -33.26 29.10
C LYS A 66 -8.64 -32.69 28.53
N SER A 67 -7.60 -33.51 28.52
CA SER A 67 -6.29 -33.25 27.88
C SER A 67 -6.11 -34.17 26.67
N CYS A 68 -5.70 -33.61 25.52
CA CYS A 68 -5.37 -34.35 24.30
C CYS A 68 -3.89 -34.80 24.31
N VAL A 69 -3.64 -36.08 23.98
CA VAL A 69 -2.29 -36.61 23.69
C VAL A 69 -2.33 -37.30 22.33
N SER A 70 -1.31 -37.04 21.49
CA SER A 70 -1.16 -37.61 20.15
C SER A 70 -0.28 -38.86 20.17
N ILE A 71 -0.74 -39.96 19.57
CA ILE A 71 0.09 -41.14 19.24
C ILE A 71 -0.16 -41.52 17.77
N GLY A 72 0.76 -41.14 16.88
CA GLY A 72 0.73 -41.50 15.46
C GLY A 72 -0.38 -40.84 14.62
N ASP A 73 -0.50 -41.26 13.35
CA ASP A 73 -1.33 -40.60 12.32
C ASP A 73 -2.84 -40.93 12.40
N LYS A 74 -3.34 -41.53 13.48
CA LYS A 74 -4.80 -41.72 13.72
C LYS A 74 -5.13 -41.56 15.21
N CYS A 75 -6.07 -40.68 15.54
CA CYS A 75 -6.59 -40.54 16.90
C CYS A 75 -7.63 -41.62 17.20
N GLN A 76 -7.45 -42.36 18.29
CA GLN A 76 -8.44 -43.29 18.83
C GLN A 76 -8.47 -43.17 20.36
N TRP A 77 -9.67 -43.28 20.95
CA TRP A 77 -9.95 -43.00 22.36
C TRP A 77 -9.65 -44.24 23.23
N ASP A 78 -8.84 -44.10 24.28
CA ASP A 78 -8.57 -45.18 25.25
C ASP A 78 -9.16 -44.79 26.63
N PRO A 79 -10.13 -45.54 27.20
CA PRO A 79 -10.79 -45.19 28.46
C PRO A 79 -9.98 -45.51 29.74
N GLY A 80 -8.74 -46.00 29.63
CA GLY A 80 -8.21 -46.90 30.64
C GLY A 80 -6.95 -46.52 31.41
N HIS A 81 -6.64 -45.27 31.76
CA HIS A 81 -5.55 -45.01 32.72
C HIS A 81 -5.71 -43.75 33.61
N ASN A 82 -5.89 -43.99 34.91
CA ASN A 82 -5.71 -43.03 35.99
C ASN A 82 -4.28 -43.13 36.54
N GLY A 83 -3.50 -42.05 36.47
CA GLY A 83 -2.32 -41.88 37.35
C GLY A 83 -1.09 -41.24 36.72
N LYS A 84 -0.69 -40.11 37.32
CA LYS A 84 0.63 -39.44 37.29
C LYS A 84 1.08 -38.80 35.97
N TYR A 85 1.15 -37.47 36.01
CA TYR A 85 1.89 -36.65 35.06
C TYR A 85 3.39 -36.97 35.15
N THR A 86 3.94 -37.51 34.07
CA THR A 86 5.37 -37.40 33.77
C THR A 86 5.50 -36.63 32.47
N GLU A 87 6.20 -35.50 32.54
CA GLU A 87 6.69 -34.77 31.37
C GLU A 87 7.34 -35.75 30.39
N CYS A 88 6.90 -35.73 29.13
CA CYS A 88 7.64 -36.36 28.04
C CYS A 88 8.92 -35.54 27.78
N SER A 89 9.94 -35.76 28.60
CA SER A 89 11.32 -35.34 28.30
C SER A 89 11.84 -36.12 27.08
N PRO A 90 12.59 -35.52 26.13
CA PRO A 90 13.01 -36.16 24.88
C PRO A 90 14.04 -37.29 25.03
N SER A 91 14.32 -37.75 26.26
CA SER A 91 15.48 -38.60 26.58
C SER A 91 15.27 -40.11 26.43
N SER A 92 14.08 -40.59 26.03
CA SER A 92 13.78 -42.04 25.93
C SER A 92 13.47 -42.56 24.53
N LEU A 93 13.62 -41.75 23.48
CA LEU A 93 13.48 -42.22 22.09
C LEU A 93 14.77 -42.88 21.58
N PRO A 94 14.71 -44.09 20.97
CA PRO A 94 15.86 -44.70 20.31
C PRO A 94 16.47 -43.71 19.31
N LEU A 95 17.81 -43.59 19.28
CA LEU A 95 18.58 -42.60 18.49
C LEU A 95 18.15 -42.43 17.01
N HIS A 96 17.56 -43.47 16.38
CA HIS A 96 17.03 -43.38 15.03
C HIS A 96 15.70 -42.62 14.91
N LEU A 97 14.82 -42.70 15.93
CA LEU A 97 13.55 -41.98 15.97
C LEU A 97 13.73 -40.51 16.36
N THR A 98 14.67 -40.21 17.26
CA THR A 98 15.02 -38.82 17.62
C THR A 98 15.55 -38.05 16.41
N ARG A 99 16.37 -38.70 15.56
CA ARG A 99 16.86 -38.11 14.32
C ARG A 99 15.74 -37.91 13.28
N LEU A 100 14.77 -38.83 13.22
CA LEU A 100 13.60 -38.70 12.35
C LEU A 100 12.72 -37.52 12.79
N VAL A 101 12.39 -37.44 14.09
CA VAL A 101 11.55 -36.39 14.70
C VAL A 101 12.21 -35.01 14.60
N ILE A 102 13.51 -34.89 14.88
CA ILE A 102 14.23 -33.60 14.72
C ILE A 102 14.27 -33.17 13.25
N THR A 103 14.40 -34.10 12.29
CA THR A 103 14.41 -33.75 10.87
C THR A 103 13.02 -33.50 10.28
N THR A 104 11.96 -34.10 10.83
CA THR A 104 10.57 -33.77 10.45
C THR A 104 10.14 -32.46 11.06
N ASP A 105 10.54 -32.13 12.29
CA ASP A 105 10.23 -30.85 12.92
C ASP A 105 11.02 -29.69 12.28
N ALA A 106 12.30 -29.89 11.96
CA ALA A 106 13.08 -28.91 11.18
C ALA A 106 12.63 -28.79 9.72
N ARG A 107 11.98 -29.82 9.13
CA ARG A 107 11.34 -29.74 7.81
C ARG A 107 9.95 -29.12 7.88
N ARG A 108 9.19 -29.34 8.96
CA ARG A 108 7.87 -28.74 9.23
C ARG A 108 8.01 -27.27 9.58
N ALA A 109 8.94 -26.90 10.45
CA ALA A 109 9.29 -25.51 10.75
C ALA A 109 9.85 -24.77 9.52
N ARG A 110 10.62 -25.44 8.65
CA ARG A 110 11.01 -24.88 7.34
C ARG A 110 9.83 -24.76 6.39
N GLY A 111 8.95 -25.76 6.32
CA GLY A 111 7.74 -25.74 5.51
C GLY A 111 6.78 -24.62 5.91
N VAL A 112 6.61 -24.39 7.21
CA VAL A 112 5.79 -23.30 7.78
C VAL A 112 6.42 -21.92 7.53
N LYS A 113 7.76 -21.80 7.57
CA LYS A 113 8.43 -20.53 7.21
C LYS A 113 8.34 -20.25 5.70
N VAL A 114 8.51 -21.26 4.86
CA VAL A 114 8.40 -21.13 3.40
C VAL A 114 6.95 -20.82 2.99
N SER A 115 5.95 -21.45 3.62
CA SER A 115 4.55 -21.13 3.34
C SER A 115 4.17 -19.71 3.75
N LYS A 116 4.70 -19.20 4.88
CA LYS A 116 4.51 -17.80 5.31
C LYS A 116 5.15 -16.79 4.36
N ILE A 117 6.35 -17.08 3.84
CA ILE A 117 7.00 -16.22 2.85
C ILE A 117 6.23 -16.26 1.52
N LEU A 118 5.85 -17.44 1.05
CA LEU A 118 5.12 -17.60 -0.20
C LEU A 118 3.74 -16.93 -0.15
N SER A 119 3.04 -17.04 0.99
CA SER A 119 1.78 -16.32 1.21
C SER A 119 1.99 -14.80 1.24
N GLY A 120 3.05 -14.29 1.87
CA GLY A 120 3.37 -12.86 1.82
C GLY A 120 3.70 -12.36 0.41
N ILE A 121 4.42 -13.14 -0.40
CA ILE A 121 4.66 -12.80 -1.81
C ILE A 121 3.34 -12.82 -2.60
N SER A 122 2.48 -13.79 -2.35
CA SER A 122 1.17 -13.87 -3.01
C SER A 122 0.27 -12.69 -2.62
N GLU A 123 0.35 -12.22 -1.38
CA GLU A 123 -0.38 -11.04 -0.92
C GLU A 123 0.09 -9.78 -1.65
N GLY A 124 1.40 -9.59 -1.76
CA GLY A 124 1.97 -8.48 -2.52
C GLY A 124 1.58 -8.51 -4.01
N TRP A 125 1.47 -9.71 -4.59
CA TRP A 125 0.94 -9.88 -5.95
C TRP A 125 -0.54 -9.51 -6.06
N TRP A 126 -1.38 -9.88 -5.09
CA TRP A 126 -2.79 -9.51 -5.08
C TRP A 126 -2.98 -7.99 -4.93
N MET A 127 -2.21 -7.35 -4.05
CA MET A 127 -2.20 -5.88 -3.93
C MET A 127 -1.80 -5.20 -5.25
N PHE A 128 -0.77 -5.73 -5.93
CA PHE A 128 -0.37 -5.25 -7.25
C PHE A 128 -1.49 -5.46 -8.27
N PHE A 129 -2.12 -6.64 -8.30
CA PHE A 129 -3.22 -6.95 -9.20
C PHE A 129 -4.41 -6.01 -8.99
N GLU A 130 -4.76 -5.70 -7.76
CA GLU A 130 -5.88 -4.80 -7.45
C GLU A 130 -5.61 -3.35 -7.88
N THR A 131 -4.35 -2.92 -7.86
CA THR A 131 -3.94 -1.55 -8.18
C THR A 131 -3.39 -1.38 -9.60
N PHE A 132 -3.25 -2.47 -10.36
CA PHE A 132 -2.61 -2.48 -11.67
C PHE A 132 -3.25 -1.51 -12.66
N TRP A 133 -4.58 -1.52 -12.78
CA TRP A 133 -5.28 -0.64 -13.71
C TRP A 133 -5.05 0.84 -13.40
N ALA A 134 -5.03 1.23 -12.11
CA ALA A 134 -4.82 2.60 -11.67
C ALA A 134 -3.38 3.06 -11.92
N LEU A 135 -2.40 2.16 -11.75
CA LEU A 135 -0.99 2.42 -12.12
C LEU A 135 -0.86 2.73 -13.61
N VAL A 136 -1.42 1.86 -14.48
CA VAL A 136 -1.37 2.05 -15.93
C VAL A 136 -2.02 3.37 -16.35
N LEU A 137 -3.23 3.64 -15.84
CA LEU A 137 -3.97 4.86 -16.16
C LEU A 137 -3.20 6.11 -15.72
N GLY A 138 -2.70 6.14 -14.49
CA GLY A 138 -2.02 7.32 -13.96
C GLY A 138 -0.67 7.59 -14.64
N PHE A 139 0.12 6.57 -14.97
CA PHE A 139 1.33 6.75 -15.79
C PHE A 139 1.00 7.21 -17.21
N ALA A 140 -0.05 6.64 -17.82
CA ALA A 140 -0.50 7.07 -19.15
C ALA A 140 -0.95 8.53 -19.14
N LEU A 141 -1.69 8.95 -18.12
CA LEU A 141 -2.11 10.34 -17.94
C LEU A 141 -0.90 11.27 -17.78
N SER A 142 0.16 10.84 -17.07
CA SER A 142 1.41 11.61 -16.96
C SER A 142 2.02 11.83 -18.34
N GLY A 143 2.11 10.78 -19.17
CA GLY A 143 2.61 10.90 -20.53
C GLY A 143 1.75 11.80 -21.42
N VAL A 144 0.42 11.71 -21.30
CA VAL A 144 -0.52 12.58 -22.05
C VAL A 144 -0.37 14.03 -21.63
N ILE A 145 -0.31 14.34 -20.33
CA ILE A 145 -0.05 15.69 -19.84
C ILE A 145 1.29 16.18 -20.40
N GLN A 146 2.32 15.33 -20.39
CA GLN A 146 3.66 15.65 -20.92
C GLN A 146 3.68 15.91 -22.44
N ALA A 147 2.86 15.24 -23.24
CA ALA A 147 2.83 15.44 -24.69
C ALA A 147 1.84 16.52 -25.17
N PHE A 148 0.70 16.70 -24.48
CA PHE A 148 -0.42 17.52 -24.99
C PHE A 148 -0.62 18.87 -24.29
N VAL A 149 -0.17 19.02 -23.04
CA VAL A 149 -0.35 20.28 -22.28
C VAL A 149 0.86 21.19 -22.46
N SER A 150 0.70 22.38 -23.03
CA SER A 150 1.82 23.34 -23.14
C SER A 150 2.19 23.96 -21.78
N ARG A 151 3.44 24.41 -21.63
CA ARG A 151 3.88 25.15 -20.42
C ARG A 151 3.02 26.40 -20.18
N LYS A 152 2.65 27.10 -21.25
CA LYS A 152 1.77 28.27 -21.18
C LYS A 152 0.41 27.93 -20.56
N ARG A 153 -0.30 26.92 -21.08
CA ARG A 153 -1.57 26.45 -20.51
C ARG A 153 -1.42 25.99 -19.06
N MET A 154 -0.28 25.37 -18.74
CA MET A 154 -0.01 24.94 -17.37
C MET A 154 0.22 26.10 -16.41
N ARG A 155 1.00 27.10 -16.80
CA ARG A 155 1.23 28.32 -16.03
C ARG A 155 -0.04 29.14 -15.87
N GLU A 156 -0.87 29.23 -16.91
CA GLU A 156 -2.16 29.92 -16.85
C GLU A 156 -3.16 29.23 -15.91
N ALA A 157 -3.20 27.89 -15.91
CA ALA A 157 -4.14 27.13 -15.08
C ALA A 157 -3.68 26.96 -13.63
N LEU A 158 -2.40 26.63 -13.42
CA LEU A 158 -1.82 26.16 -12.14
C LEU A 158 -0.51 26.89 -11.75
N GLY A 159 -0.15 27.99 -12.42
CA GLY A 159 1.13 28.67 -12.21
C GLY A 159 1.23 29.53 -10.94
N THR A 160 0.11 29.73 -10.23
CA THR A 160 0.05 30.53 -8.99
C THR A 160 -0.32 29.66 -7.79
N ASP A 161 -0.08 30.14 -6.58
CA ASP A 161 -0.58 29.59 -5.31
C ASP A 161 -1.91 30.23 -4.88
N SER A 162 -2.60 30.91 -5.81
CA SER A 162 -3.90 31.53 -5.59
C SER A 162 -4.97 30.48 -5.26
N ALA A 163 -6.01 30.87 -4.53
CA ALA A 163 -7.12 29.98 -4.19
C ALA A 163 -7.75 29.33 -5.44
N ALA A 164 -7.90 30.08 -6.54
CA ALA A 164 -8.44 29.56 -7.79
C ALA A 164 -7.55 28.47 -8.42
N SER A 165 -6.23 28.62 -8.34
CA SER A 165 -5.27 27.61 -8.79
C SER A 165 -5.37 26.33 -7.95
N LEU A 166 -5.48 26.48 -6.63
CA LEU A 166 -5.62 25.33 -5.73
C LEU A 166 -6.95 24.60 -5.95
N VAL A 167 -8.07 25.31 -6.11
CA VAL A 167 -9.37 24.69 -6.43
C VAL A 167 -9.30 23.90 -7.74
N LYS A 168 -8.66 24.45 -8.78
CA LYS A 168 -8.43 23.73 -10.04
C LYS A 168 -7.56 22.49 -9.83
N ALA A 169 -6.45 22.63 -9.09
CA ALA A 169 -5.56 21.52 -8.76
C ALA A 169 -6.29 20.40 -8.03
N THR A 170 -7.12 20.75 -7.03
CA THR A 170 -7.96 19.81 -6.30
C THR A 170 -8.96 19.12 -7.22
N PHE A 171 -9.70 19.88 -8.03
CA PHE A 171 -10.67 19.32 -8.97
C PHE A 171 -10.03 18.33 -9.95
N PHE A 172 -8.93 18.73 -10.59
CA PHE A 172 -8.21 17.82 -11.51
C PHE A 172 -7.61 16.62 -10.77
N GLY A 173 -7.17 16.78 -9.53
CA GLY A 173 -6.69 15.68 -8.69
C GLY A 173 -7.79 14.65 -8.44
N ILE A 174 -8.94 15.08 -7.92
CA ILE A 174 -10.11 14.23 -7.64
C ILE A 174 -10.52 13.44 -8.90
N VAL A 175 -10.64 14.13 -10.04
CA VAL A 175 -11.02 13.51 -11.32
C VAL A 175 -9.95 12.52 -11.83
N SER A 176 -8.68 12.75 -11.49
CA SER A 176 -7.56 11.92 -11.95
C SER A 176 -7.50 10.54 -11.29
N SER A 177 -8.15 10.32 -10.12
CA SER A 177 -8.16 9.07 -9.34
C SER A 177 -6.92 8.19 -9.55
N SER A 178 -5.80 8.60 -8.96
CA SER A 178 -4.50 7.97 -9.23
C SER A 178 -3.92 7.41 -7.94
N CYS A 179 -3.32 6.23 -8.01
CA CYS A 179 -2.55 5.70 -6.89
C CYS A 179 -1.38 6.64 -6.53
N SER A 180 -0.87 6.56 -5.30
CA SER A 180 0.14 7.48 -4.77
C SER A 180 1.42 7.52 -5.64
N TYR A 181 1.81 6.40 -6.24
CA TYR A 181 2.93 6.33 -7.18
C TYR A 181 2.67 7.13 -8.47
N ALA A 182 1.51 6.93 -9.10
CA ALA A 182 1.18 7.65 -10.33
C ALA A 182 0.90 9.14 -10.07
N ALA A 183 0.27 9.46 -8.93
CA ALA A 183 0.07 10.84 -8.49
C ALA A 183 1.40 11.59 -8.32
N SER A 184 2.44 10.93 -7.78
CA SER A 184 3.78 11.53 -7.66
C SER A 184 4.44 11.84 -9.02
N ALA A 185 4.25 10.96 -10.02
CA ALA A 185 4.76 11.17 -11.37
C ALA A 185 4.00 12.31 -12.09
N LEU A 186 2.68 12.35 -11.93
CA LEU A 186 1.83 13.44 -12.42
C LEU A 186 2.22 14.79 -11.78
N ALA A 187 2.42 14.82 -10.47
CA ALA A 187 2.83 16.02 -9.75
C ALA A 187 4.19 16.55 -10.23
N LYS A 188 5.16 15.66 -10.46
CA LYS A 188 6.45 15.99 -11.10
C LYS A 188 6.24 16.62 -12.48
N SER A 189 5.38 16.01 -13.31
CA SER A 189 5.08 16.49 -14.67
C SER A 189 4.44 17.89 -14.66
N LEU A 190 3.47 18.14 -13.77
CA LEU A 190 2.87 19.46 -13.60
C LEU A 190 3.93 20.50 -13.17
N PHE A 191 4.77 20.15 -12.20
CA PHE A 191 5.81 21.03 -11.68
C PHE A 191 6.90 21.35 -12.73
N SER A 192 7.35 20.34 -13.47
CA SER A 192 8.33 20.52 -14.56
C SER A 192 7.79 21.36 -15.71
N LYS A 193 6.46 21.39 -15.90
CA LYS A 193 5.77 22.26 -16.88
C LYS A 193 5.50 23.68 -16.41
N GLY A 194 5.89 24.02 -15.19
CA GLY A 194 5.81 25.37 -14.66
C GLY A 194 4.59 25.64 -13.78
N ALA A 195 3.87 24.61 -13.32
CA ALA A 195 2.92 24.77 -12.23
C ALA A 195 3.65 25.23 -10.95
N ASN A 196 2.91 25.93 -10.08
CA ASN A 196 3.37 26.26 -8.75
C ASN A 196 3.58 24.98 -7.94
N PHE A 197 4.67 24.90 -7.15
CA PHE A 197 4.99 23.71 -6.38
C PHE A 197 3.86 23.29 -5.43
N THR A 198 3.28 24.25 -4.71
CA THR A 198 2.13 24.03 -3.81
C THR A 198 0.93 23.50 -4.59
N ALA A 199 0.63 24.07 -5.76
CA ALA A 199 -0.47 23.59 -6.62
C ALA A 199 -0.22 22.15 -7.11
N SER A 200 1.02 21.79 -7.45
CA SER A 200 1.40 20.43 -7.81
C SER A 200 1.24 19.45 -6.64
N MET A 201 1.60 19.86 -5.41
CA MET A 201 1.40 19.02 -4.22
C MET A 201 -0.09 18.89 -3.90
N VAL A 202 -0.87 19.97 -3.98
CA VAL A 202 -2.33 19.93 -3.78
C VAL A 202 -3.01 19.02 -4.78
N PHE A 203 -2.61 19.06 -6.06
CA PHE A 203 -3.06 18.09 -7.06
C PHE A 203 -2.73 16.65 -6.63
N MET A 204 -1.50 16.40 -6.16
CA MET A 204 -1.06 15.07 -5.73
C MET A 204 -1.94 14.53 -4.59
N PHE A 205 -2.15 15.32 -3.54
CA PHE A 205 -2.98 14.95 -2.39
C PHE A 205 -4.45 14.76 -2.76
N ALA A 206 -4.99 15.63 -3.60
CA ALA A 206 -6.36 15.50 -4.05
C ALA A 206 -6.57 14.25 -4.93
N SER A 207 -5.53 13.85 -5.67
CA SER A 207 -5.56 12.66 -6.52
C SER A 207 -5.50 11.33 -5.77
N THR A 208 -5.16 11.35 -4.48
CA THR A 208 -5.02 10.14 -3.65
C THR A 208 -5.98 10.11 -2.46
N ASN A 209 -6.25 11.26 -1.83
CA ASN A 209 -6.95 11.37 -0.54
C ASN A 209 -8.34 12.03 -0.63
N LEU A 210 -8.75 12.49 -1.81
CA LEU A 210 -10.09 13.08 -2.06
C LEU A 210 -10.81 12.34 -3.19
N VAL A 211 -10.35 11.12 -3.48
CA VAL A 211 -10.87 10.31 -4.57
C VAL A 211 -12.21 9.71 -4.14
N ILE A 212 -13.19 9.76 -5.04
CA ILE A 212 -14.54 9.21 -4.79
C ILE A 212 -14.47 7.73 -4.43
N ASP A 213 -13.55 6.98 -5.06
CA ASP A 213 -13.31 5.56 -4.78
C ASP A 213 -12.92 5.31 -3.32
N LEU A 214 -12.00 6.10 -2.77
CA LEU A 214 -11.56 5.98 -1.38
C LEU A 214 -12.72 6.30 -0.42
N GLY A 215 -13.47 7.37 -0.70
CA GLY A 215 -14.65 7.76 0.07
C GLY A 215 -15.75 6.70 0.08
N ILE A 216 -16.02 6.03 -1.06
CA ILE A 216 -16.98 4.92 -1.12
C ILE A 216 -16.51 3.74 -0.28
N VAL A 217 -15.22 3.39 -0.34
CA VAL A 217 -14.67 2.28 0.44
C VAL A 217 -14.73 2.58 1.93
N LEU A 218 -14.37 3.80 2.36
CA LEU A 218 -14.51 4.22 3.76
C LEU A 218 -15.98 4.21 4.19
N TRP A 219 -16.90 4.68 3.34
CA TRP A 219 -18.33 4.65 3.64
C TRP A 219 -18.81 3.23 3.93
N ILE A 220 -18.43 2.28 3.07
CA ILE A 220 -18.86 0.88 3.20
C ILE A 220 -18.21 0.22 4.41
N LEU A 221 -16.91 0.38 4.62
CA LEU A 221 -16.16 -0.37 5.64
C LEU A 221 -16.23 0.23 7.05
N MET A 222 -16.22 1.55 7.15
CA MET A 222 -16.09 2.26 8.42
C MET A 222 -17.28 3.18 8.71
N GLY A 223 -18.20 3.31 7.75
CA GLY A 223 -19.38 4.16 7.85
C GLY A 223 -19.20 5.51 7.17
N TRP A 224 -20.33 6.17 6.91
CA TRP A 224 -20.38 7.47 6.24
C TRP A 224 -19.62 8.56 7.01
N GLN A 225 -19.45 8.42 8.34
CA GLN A 225 -18.70 9.36 9.16
C GLN A 225 -17.23 9.43 8.76
N PHE A 226 -16.59 8.28 8.48
CA PHE A 226 -15.21 8.24 8.01
C PHE A 226 -15.07 8.80 6.59
N ALA A 227 -16.04 8.51 5.71
CA ALA A 227 -16.06 9.10 4.36
C ALA A 227 -16.21 10.63 4.40
N LEU A 228 -17.07 11.15 5.28
CA LEU A 228 -17.22 12.60 5.49
C LEU A 228 -15.97 13.20 6.13
N ALA A 229 -15.35 12.52 7.09
CA ALA A 229 -14.11 12.95 7.73
C ALA A 229 -12.94 12.99 6.74
N GLU A 230 -12.88 12.04 5.81
CA GLU A 230 -11.92 12.07 4.70
C GLU A 230 -12.11 13.32 3.84
N LEU A 231 -13.36 13.64 3.44
CA LEU A 231 -13.65 14.83 2.64
C LEU A 231 -13.29 16.12 3.38
N ILE A 232 -13.70 16.26 4.64
CA ILE A 232 -13.43 17.45 5.46
C ILE A 232 -11.93 17.57 5.74
N GLY A 233 -11.30 16.49 6.18
CA GLY A 233 -9.87 16.44 6.45
C GLY A 233 -9.03 16.67 5.20
N GLY A 234 -9.48 16.21 4.03
CA GLY A 234 -8.87 16.52 2.74
C GLY A 234 -8.87 18.01 2.42
N ILE A 235 -10.00 18.69 2.67
CA ILE A 235 -10.10 20.15 2.51
C ILE A 235 -9.18 20.87 3.51
N VAL A 236 -9.19 20.47 4.78
CA VAL A 236 -8.30 21.01 5.81
C VAL A 236 -6.83 20.85 5.38
N MET A 237 -6.47 19.66 4.90
CA MET A 237 -5.13 19.34 4.44
C MET A 237 -4.66 20.25 3.30
N ILE A 238 -5.52 20.55 2.32
CA ILE A 238 -5.22 21.50 1.24
C ILE A 238 -4.93 22.90 1.79
N ILE A 239 -5.71 23.37 2.76
CA ILE A 239 -5.50 24.66 3.42
C ILE A 239 -4.17 24.66 4.18
N LEU A 240 -3.89 23.59 4.94
CA LEU A 240 -2.63 23.45 5.67
C LEU A 240 -1.41 23.37 4.74
N LEU A 241 -1.50 22.66 3.60
CA LEU A 241 -0.43 22.62 2.60
C LEU A 241 -0.12 24.02 2.05
N ARG A 242 -1.16 24.81 1.77
CA ARG A 242 -0.99 26.20 1.32
C ARG A 242 -0.22 27.05 2.33
N ILE A 243 -0.41 26.80 3.62
CA ILE A 243 0.24 27.54 4.71
C ILE A 243 1.67 27.01 4.94
N PHE A 244 1.83 25.70 5.13
CA PHE A 244 3.08 25.11 5.60
C PHE A 244 4.15 24.95 4.53
N ILE A 245 3.79 24.70 3.27
CA ILE A 245 4.78 24.58 2.19
C ILE A 245 5.63 25.87 2.06
N PRO A 246 5.05 27.06 1.88
CA PRO A 246 5.86 28.28 1.74
C PRO A 246 6.62 28.67 3.01
N ILE A 247 6.16 28.25 4.19
CA ILE A 247 6.80 28.54 5.48
C ILE A 247 8.01 27.61 5.71
N LEU A 248 7.85 26.30 5.51
CA LEU A 248 8.82 25.29 5.90
C LEU A 248 9.79 24.91 4.76
N ILE A 249 9.38 25.11 3.51
CA ILE A 249 10.19 24.81 2.33
C ILE A 249 10.71 26.12 1.71
N PRO A 250 12.02 26.42 1.84
CA PRO A 250 12.57 27.66 1.34
C PRO A 250 12.55 27.68 -0.19
N ALA A 251 12.21 28.85 -0.75
CA ALA A 251 12.11 29.07 -2.19
C ALA A 251 13.35 28.59 -2.96
N ARG A 252 14.56 28.77 -2.40
CA ARG A 252 15.82 28.30 -3.00
C ARG A 252 15.84 26.80 -3.31
N LEU A 253 15.22 25.96 -2.48
CA LEU A 253 15.19 24.51 -2.70
C LEU A 253 14.18 24.16 -3.79
N ILE A 254 13.04 24.85 -3.81
CA ILE A 254 12.02 24.68 -4.85
C ILE A 254 12.58 25.14 -6.20
N GLU A 255 13.31 26.26 -6.23
CA GLU A 255 13.96 26.78 -7.43
C GLU A 255 15.11 25.89 -7.89
N ALA A 256 15.93 25.36 -6.98
CA ALA A 256 16.98 24.39 -7.33
C ALA A 256 16.38 23.10 -7.93
N ALA A 257 15.34 22.55 -7.30
CA ALA A 257 14.63 21.39 -7.84
C ALA A 257 13.88 21.72 -9.14
N ARG A 258 13.41 22.96 -9.29
CA ARG A 258 12.84 23.43 -10.55
C ARG A 258 13.91 23.51 -11.63
N ALA A 259 15.10 24.03 -11.34
CA ALA A 259 16.20 24.12 -12.30
C ALA A 259 16.72 22.74 -12.72
N SER A 260 16.74 21.76 -11.82
CA SER A 260 17.09 20.38 -12.19
C SER A 260 16.01 19.66 -13.01
N LEU A 261 14.76 20.12 -12.95
CA LEU A 261 13.62 19.57 -13.70
C LEU A 261 13.22 20.40 -14.93
N GLN A 262 13.60 21.68 -14.99
CA GLN A 262 13.33 22.65 -16.04
C GLN A 262 14.64 23.05 -16.70
N VAL A 263 14.81 22.69 -17.97
CA VAL A 263 15.81 23.31 -18.82
C VAL A 263 15.29 24.68 -19.28
N THR A 264 16.19 25.67 -19.37
CA THR A 264 15.97 27.00 -19.97
C THR A 264 15.40 26.86 -21.39
N HIS A 265 14.20 27.39 -21.63
CA HIS A 265 13.58 27.47 -22.97
C HIS A 265 13.85 28.84 -23.57
N GLU A 266 14.69 28.90 -24.62
CA GLU A 266 14.30 29.66 -25.81
C GLU A 266 13.45 28.71 -26.65
N GLU A 267 12.17 29.03 -26.82
CA GLU A 267 11.30 28.28 -27.72
C GLU A 267 11.86 28.37 -29.14
N ALA A 268 12.53 27.33 -29.63
CA ALA A 268 12.66 27.14 -31.06
C ALA A 268 11.24 26.93 -31.63
N PRO A 269 10.83 27.66 -32.68
CA PRO A 269 9.48 27.61 -33.20
C PRO A 269 9.24 26.21 -33.76
N SER A 270 8.50 25.37 -33.03
CA SER A 270 7.98 24.15 -33.62
C SER A 270 7.04 24.59 -34.74
N SER A 271 7.42 24.29 -35.97
CA SER A 271 6.67 24.56 -37.18
C SER A 271 5.19 24.25 -36.95
N ALA A 272 4.35 25.21 -37.33
CA ALA A 272 2.90 25.15 -37.21
C ALA A 272 2.34 24.03 -38.10
N GLN A 273 2.46 22.78 -37.64
CA GLN A 273 1.86 21.63 -38.30
C GLN A 273 0.60 21.25 -37.52
N LYS A 274 -0.53 21.39 -38.22
CA LYS A 274 -1.91 21.38 -37.71
C LYS A 274 -2.12 20.44 -36.51
N MET A 275 -2.38 21.07 -35.37
CA MET A 275 -2.62 20.50 -34.06
C MET A 275 -3.98 19.80 -34.00
N GLY A 276 -3.97 18.48 -33.87
CA GLY A 276 -5.13 17.68 -33.53
C GLY A 276 -4.79 16.57 -32.55
N LEU A 277 -5.79 16.11 -31.80
CA LEU A 277 -5.74 14.92 -30.93
C LEU A 277 -5.36 13.62 -31.69
N PHE A 278 -5.15 13.66 -33.00
CA PHE A 278 -4.82 12.51 -33.85
C PHE A 278 -3.39 12.53 -34.39
N ASN A 279 -2.53 13.43 -33.90
CA ASN A 279 -1.12 13.42 -34.31
C ASN A 279 -0.40 12.20 -33.71
N ARG A 280 -0.10 11.21 -34.55
CA ARG A 280 0.59 9.97 -34.18
C ARG A 280 1.91 10.22 -33.46
N GLN A 281 2.63 11.29 -33.81
CA GLN A 281 3.91 11.62 -33.17
C GLN A 281 3.73 12.04 -31.72
N ARG A 282 2.74 12.87 -31.39
CA ARG A 282 2.43 13.25 -30.00
C ARG A 282 1.98 12.07 -29.15
N TRP A 283 1.24 11.11 -29.72
CA TRP A 283 0.87 9.89 -29.02
C TRP A 283 2.07 8.96 -28.78
N SER A 284 3.00 8.88 -29.74
CA SER A 284 4.27 8.18 -29.54
C SER A 284 5.17 8.87 -28.49
N ASP A 285 5.16 10.20 -28.42
CA ASP A 285 5.85 10.96 -27.37
C ASP A 285 5.21 10.70 -26.00
N ALA A 286 3.88 10.75 -25.91
CA ALA A 286 3.13 10.41 -24.69
C ALA A 286 3.45 9.00 -24.19
N ALA A 287 3.50 8.02 -25.10
CA ALA A 287 3.90 6.65 -24.79
C ALA A 287 5.36 6.58 -24.30
N GLY A 288 6.28 7.36 -24.92
CA GLY A 288 7.67 7.46 -24.48
C GLY A 288 7.81 8.03 -23.06
N TYR A 289 7.09 9.10 -22.73
CA TYR A 289 7.06 9.66 -21.38
C TYR A 289 6.45 8.70 -20.36
N THR A 290 5.35 8.03 -20.71
CA THR A 290 4.68 7.02 -19.87
C THR A 290 5.64 5.88 -19.51
N VAL A 291 6.32 5.31 -20.52
CA VAL A 291 7.30 4.24 -20.31
C VAL A 291 8.48 4.74 -19.49
N GLY A 292 8.95 5.97 -19.72
CA GLY A 292 10.03 6.59 -18.94
C GLY A 292 9.70 6.77 -17.46
N ASP A 293 8.50 7.27 -17.13
CA ASP A 293 8.05 7.42 -15.74
C ASP A 293 7.93 6.05 -15.05
N PHE A 294 7.40 5.04 -15.74
CA PHE A 294 7.33 3.68 -15.20
C PHE A 294 8.72 3.06 -14.99
N THR A 295 9.64 3.18 -15.96
CA THR A 295 11.00 2.62 -15.82
C THR A 295 11.80 3.33 -14.73
N MET A 296 11.52 4.62 -14.50
CA MET A 296 12.08 5.38 -13.38
C MET A 296 11.62 4.80 -12.03
N LEU A 297 10.40 4.30 -11.90
CA LEU A 297 9.79 3.93 -10.60
C LEU A 297 9.68 2.42 -10.35
N ARG A 298 10.02 1.58 -11.34
CA ARG A 298 9.83 0.12 -11.28
C ARG A 298 10.47 -0.55 -10.06
N THR A 299 11.64 -0.08 -9.63
CA THR A 299 12.38 -0.73 -8.54
C THR A 299 11.69 -0.46 -7.21
N GLU A 300 11.29 0.79 -7.01
CA GLU A 300 10.56 1.25 -5.82
C GLU A 300 9.17 0.59 -5.75
N LEU A 301 8.48 0.42 -6.89
CA LEU A 301 7.22 -0.31 -6.99
C LEU A 301 7.38 -1.79 -6.58
N ILE A 302 8.32 -2.52 -7.18
CA ILE A 302 8.54 -3.94 -6.89
C ILE A 302 8.90 -4.15 -5.41
N VAL A 303 9.82 -3.34 -4.88
CA VAL A 303 10.23 -3.41 -3.48
C VAL A 303 9.05 -3.06 -2.57
N GLY A 304 8.27 -2.02 -2.90
CA GLY A 304 7.10 -1.61 -2.14
C GLY A 304 6.06 -2.72 -1.99
N PHE A 305 5.60 -3.31 -3.10
CA PHE A 305 4.61 -4.39 -3.07
C PHE A 305 5.12 -5.66 -2.38
N LEU A 306 6.40 -6.01 -2.58
CA LEU A 306 7.00 -7.18 -1.93
C LEU A 306 7.09 -6.99 -0.41
N VAL A 307 7.56 -5.83 0.05
CA VAL A 307 7.67 -5.53 1.48
C VAL A 307 6.29 -5.42 2.11
N ALA A 308 5.32 -4.77 1.46
CA ALA A 308 3.95 -4.65 1.96
C ALA A 308 3.28 -6.02 2.13
N GLY A 309 3.39 -6.91 1.13
CA GLY A 309 2.82 -8.26 1.21
C GLY A 309 3.48 -9.13 2.30
N LEU A 310 4.80 -9.02 2.45
CA LEU A 310 5.51 -9.70 3.55
C LEU A 310 5.11 -9.12 4.91
N ALA A 311 5.01 -7.80 5.05
CA ALA A 311 4.61 -7.14 6.28
C ALA A 311 3.18 -7.54 6.69
N ALA A 312 2.25 -7.58 5.74
CA ALA A 312 0.86 -7.98 5.97
C ALA A 312 0.73 -9.40 6.54
N ARG A 313 1.61 -10.33 6.13
CA ARG A 313 1.58 -11.72 6.61
C ARG A 313 2.44 -11.97 7.85
N LEU A 314 3.56 -11.27 7.99
CA LEU A 314 4.57 -11.52 9.03
C LEU A 314 4.37 -10.68 10.30
N VAL A 315 3.74 -9.51 10.19
CA VAL A 315 3.54 -8.59 11.32
C VAL A 315 2.10 -8.73 11.84
N PRO A 316 1.88 -9.31 13.03
CA PRO A 316 0.55 -9.46 13.61
C PRO A 316 -0.10 -8.11 13.92
N LEU A 317 -1.43 -8.02 13.83
CA LEU A 317 -2.20 -6.82 14.19
C LEU A 317 -1.88 -6.29 15.60
N ARG A 318 -1.70 -7.21 16.57
CA ARG A 318 -1.35 -6.88 17.97
C ARG A 318 -0.05 -6.07 18.09
N PHE A 319 0.90 -6.24 17.17
CA PHE A 319 2.13 -5.44 17.16
C PHE A 319 1.86 -3.98 16.77
N TRP A 320 0.91 -3.75 15.87
CA TRP A 320 0.53 -2.40 15.46
C TRP A 320 -0.28 -1.70 16.56
N GLU A 321 -1.16 -2.43 17.24
CA GLU A 321 -1.97 -1.92 18.36
C GLU A 321 -1.12 -1.53 19.56
N SER A 322 -0.06 -2.29 19.87
CA SER A 322 0.81 -2.01 21.03
C SER A 322 1.63 -0.72 20.92
N LEU A 323 1.67 -0.09 19.74
CA LEU A 323 2.37 1.16 19.51
C LEU A 323 1.59 2.39 19.97
N PHE A 324 0.32 2.23 20.37
CA PHE A 324 -0.56 3.35 20.74
C PHE A 324 -1.00 3.30 22.19
N ILE A 325 -1.05 4.48 22.82
CA ILE A 325 -1.60 4.65 24.16
C ILE A 325 -3.08 5.04 24.06
N SER A 326 -3.95 4.13 24.51
CA SER A 326 -5.39 4.37 24.61
C SER A 326 -5.80 4.91 26.00
N GLY A 327 -6.83 5.74 26.06
CA GLY A 327 -7.52 6.06 27.32
C GLY A 327 -7.19 7.39 28.04
N HIS A 328 -6.38 8.30 27.47
CA HIS A 328 -6.03 9.59 28.11
C HIS A 328 -6.66 10.84 27.48
N GLY A 329 -7.82 10.70 26.80
CA GLY A 329 -8.55 11.84 26.23
C GLY A 329 -7.76 12.57 25.13
N PHE A 330 -7.68 13.91 25.21
CA PHE A 330 -7.03 14.75 24.19
C PHE A 330 -5.56 14.38 23.94
N TRP A 331 -4.80 14.02 24.98
CA TRP A 331 -3.37 13.70 24.83
C TRP A 331 -3.14 12.41 24.06
N SER A 332 -4.00 11.39 24.27
CA SER A 332 -4.00 10.19 23.42
C SER A 332 -4.33 10.54 21.97
N ALA A 333 -5.27 11.46 21.72
CA ALA A 333 -5.57 11.90 20.35
C ALA A 333 -4.37 12.55 19.65
N VAL A 334 -3.65 13.44 20.36
CA VAL A 334 -2.42 14.09 19.86
C VAL A 334 -1.33 13.07 19.54
N GLU A 335 -1.06 12.16 20.47
CA GLU A 335 -0.07 11.09 20.28
C GLU A 335 -0.44 10.22 19.07
N ASN A 336 -1.68 9.73 19.02
CA ASN A 336 -2.15 8.86 17.96
C ASN A 336 -2.11 9.56 16.58
N ALA A 337 -2.45 10.84 16.49
CA ALA A 337 -2.39 11.60 15.25
C ALA A 337 -0.96 11.85 14.79
N VAL A 338 0.00 11.94 15.72
CA VAL A 338 1.43 12.03 15.44
C VAL A 338 1.99 10.68 14.99
N LEU A 339 1.60 9.60 15.66
CA LEU A 339 2.09 8.24 15.38
C LEU A 339 1.46 7.63 14.13
N GLY A 340 0.22 7.95 13.80
CA GLY A 340 -0.48 7.43 12.62
C GLY A 340 0.36 7.57 11.34
N PRO A 341 0.78 8.78 10.94
CA PRO A 341 1.62 8.94 9.76
C PRO A 341 2.97 8.24 9.82
N VAL A 342 3.55 8.07 11.02
CA VAL A 342 4.79 7.29 11.21
C VAL A 342 4.53 5.80 10.95
N LEU A 343 3.38 5.28 11.38
CA LEU A 343 2.99 3.90 11.07
C LEU A 343 2.78 3.69 9.58
N ALA A 344 2.13 4.62 8.88
CA ALA A 344 1.97 4.53 7.43
C ALA A 344 3.33 4.55 6.70
N PHE A 345 4.30 5.32 7.21
CA PHE A 345 5.67 5.32 6.67
C PHE A 345 6.32 3.93 6.75
N ILE A 346 6.16 3.22 7.88
CA ILE A 346 6.77 1.89 8.11
C ILE A 346 5.91 0.71 7.65
N SER A 347 4.62 0.90 7.35
CA SER A 347 3.73 -0.17 6.90
C SER A 347 3.90 -0.45 5.40
N PHE A 348 4.43 0.51 4.62
CA PHE A 348 4.60 0.42 3.17
C PHE A 348 3.28 0.20 2.40
N VAL A 349 2.16 0.48 3.06
CA VAL A 349 0.83 0.21 2.52
C VAL A 349 0.32 1.42 1.72
N CYS A 350 -0.43 1.15 0.65
CA CYS A 350 -1.07 2.17 -0.20
C CYS A 350 -2.36 2.71 0.43
N SER A 351 -2.94 3.78 -0.14
CA SER A 351 -4.18 4.40 0.38
C SER A 351 -5.32 3.42 0.62
N LEU A 352 -5.58 2.50 -0.31
CA LEU A 352 -6.61 1.47 -0.17
C LEU A 352 -6.23 0.39 0.85
N GLY A 353 -4.96 -0.03 0.84
CA GLY A 353 -4.47 -1.03 1.80
C GLY A 353 -4.44 -0.48 3.23
N ASN A 354 -4.35 0.83 3.41
CA ASN A 354 -4.40 1.46 4.72
C ASN A 354 -5.78 1.29 5.34
N ILE A 355 -6.86 1.07 4.59
CA ILE A 355 -8.21 1.04 5.16
C ILE A 355 -8.46 -0.20 6.03
N PRO A 356 -8.16 -1.44 5.60
CA PRO A 356 -8.29 -2.59 6.49
C PRO A 356 -7.45 -2.46 7.76
N LEU A 357 -6.22 -1.95 7.64
CA LEU A 357 -5.36 -1.70 8.79
C LEU A 357 -5.90 -0.57 9.67
N ALA A 358 -6.39 0.52 9.09
CA ALA A 358 -7.04 1.63 9.79
C ALA A 358 -8.29 1.17 10.55
N SER A 359 -9.07 0.27 9.95
CA SER A 359 -10.22 -0.36 10.58
C SER A 359 -9.79 -1.20 11.78
N ALA A 360 -8.81 -2.10 11.61
CA ALA A 360 -8.25 -2.88 12.72
C ALA A 360 -7.73 -1.99 13.86
N LEU A 361 -6.98 -0.94 13.52
CA LEU A 361 -6.47 0.07 14.45
C LEU A 361 -7.61 0.81 15.18
N TRP A 362 -8.69 1.14 14.48
CA TRP A 362 -9.88 1.73 15.08
C TRP A 362 -10.53 0.80 16.11
N HIS A 363 -10.64 -0.49 15.81
CA HIS A 363 -11.12 -1.50 16.78
C HIS A 363 -10.15 -1.71 17.95
N GLY A 364 -8.85 -1.49 17.74
CA GLY A 364 -7.82 -1.50 18.77
C GLY A 364 -7.86 -0.31 19.74
N GLY A 365 -8.78 0.64 19.56
CA GLY A 365 -9.01 1.76 20.48
C GLY A 365 -8.19 3.02 20.19
N ILE A 366 -7.68 3.17 18.97
CA ILE A 366 -7.02 4.40 18.52
C ILE A 366 -8.05 5.51 18.35
N SER A 367 -7.67 6.73 18.70
CA SER A 367 -8.52 7.93 18.54
C SER A 367 -8.93 8.16 17.08
N PHE A 368 -10.11 8.75 16.88
CA PHE A 368 -10.68 8.97 15.56
C PHE A 368 -9.74 9.76 14.63
N GLY A 369 -9.15 10.85 15.12
CA GLY A 369 -8.19 11.68 14.38
C GLY A 369 -6.88 10.97 14.11
N GLY A 370 -6.46 10.06 14.99
CA GLY A 370 -5.33 9.17 14.77
C GLY A 370 -5.52 8.24 13.58
N VAL A 371 -6.70 7.63 13.47
CA VAL A 371 -7.06 6.77 12.33
C VAL A 371 -7.14 7.58 11.04
N ILE A 372 -7.74 8.77 11.07
CA ILE A 372 -7.80 9.67 9.92
C ILE A 372 -6.40 10.13 9.47
N ALA A 373 -5.53 10.50 10.43
CA ALA A 373 -4.14 10.86 10.12
C ALA A 373 -3.37 9.69 9.48
N PHE A 374 -3.60 8.46 9.95
CA PHE A 374 -3.03 7.24 9.36
C PHE A 374 -3.53 7.01 7.93
N ILE A 375 -4.84 7.12 7.68
CA ILE A 375 -5.42 6.98 6.33
C ILE A 375 -4.80 7.99 5.36
N PHE A 376 -4.64 9.25 5.80
CA PHE A 376 -4.07 10.29 4.95
C PHE A 376 -2.57 10.14 4.67
N ALA A 377 -1.86 9.29 5.40
CA ALA A 377 -0.41 9.19 5.34
C ALA A 377 0.14 8.20 4.31
N ASP A 378 -0.68 7.80 3.34
CA ASP A 378 -0.26 6.98 2.20
C ASP A 378 0.87 7.64 1.37
N LEU A 379 0.86 8.98 1.25
CA LEU A 379 1.90 9.75 0.56
C LEU A 379 3.23 9.84 1.33
N LEU A 380 3.28 9.31 2.56
CA LEU A 380 4.50 9.20 3.38
C LEU A 380 5.13 7.81 3.38
N ALA A 381 4.54 6.81 2.70
CA ALA A 381 5.15 5.50 2.64
C ALA A 381 6.64 5.59 2.23
N PHE A 382 7.52 4.82 2.89
CA PHE A 382 8.97 4.89 2.64
C PHE A 382 9.36 4.85 1.15
N PRO A 383 8.77 3.99 0.29
CA PRO A 383 9.07 3.98 -1.15
C PRO A 383 8.75 5.30 -1.83
N LEU A 384 7.66 5.98 -1.43
CA LEU A 384 7.27 7.30 -1.96
C LEU A 384 8.27 8.38 -1.54
N VAL A 385 8.75 8.35 -0.30
CA VAL A 385 9.79 9.28 0.15
C VAL A 385 11.10 9.09 -0.63
N MET A 386 11.44 7.84 -0.95
CA MET A 386 12.59 7.52 -1.82
C MET A 386 12.38 8.03 -3.26
N ILE A 387 11.14 8.03 -3.75
CA ILE A 387 10.77 8.62 -5.04
C ILE A 387 10.89 10.14 -4.99
N TYR A 388 10.43 10.81 -3.94
CA TYR A 388 10.62 12.25 -3.77
C TYR A 388 12.10 12.62 -3.73
N ARG A 389 12.92 11.81 -3.04
CA ARG A 389 14.38 11.98 -3.00
C ARG A 389 15.00 11.89 -4.39
N LYS A 390 14.52 10.95 -5.20
CA LYS A 390 14.92 10.81 -6.60
C LYS A 390 14.50 12.07 -7.37
N ILE A 391 13.22 12.41 -7.39
CA ILE A 391 12.68 13.49 -8.24
C ILE A 391 13.19 14.88 -7.85
N TYR A 392 13.17 15.23 -6.56
CA TYR A 392 13.37 16.59 -6.05
C TYR A 392 14.72 16.81 -5.35
N GLY A 393 15.49 15.75 -5.13
CA GLY A 393 16.72 15.77 -4.32
C GLY A 393 16.45 15.54 -2.82
N SER A 394 17.50 15.15 -2.09
CA SER A 394 17.41 14.72 -0.69
C SER A 394 16.95 15.80 0.28
N ALA A 395 17.50 17.00 0.18
CA ALA A 395 17.17 18.11 1.08
C ALA A 395 15.70 18.52 0.97
N LEU A 396 15.17 18.54 -0.26
CA LEU A 396 13.75 18.88 -0.50
C LEU A 396 12.85 17.71 -0.10
N ALA A 397 13.22 16.46 -0.39
CA ALA A 397 12.43 15.28 -0.04
C ALA A 397 12.22 15.11 1.47
N ILE A 398 13.27 15.31 2.29
CA ILE A 398 13.14 15.22 3.75
C ILE A 398 12.21 16.31 4.27
N ARG A 399 12.37 17.55 3.81
CA ARG A 399 11.48 18.65 4.21
C ARG A 399 10.05 18.41 3.76
N LEU A 400 9.86 17.88 2.56
CA LEU A 400 8.55 17.54 2.03
C LEU A 400 7.88 16.46 2.89
N ALA A 401 8.61 15.40 3.26
CA ALA A 401 8.11 14.37 4.17
C ALA A 401 7.75 14.94 5.55
N LEU A 402 8.57 15.83 6.12
CA LEU A 402 8.25 16.47 7.40
C LEU A 402 7.01 17.37 7.32
N VAL A 403 6.85 18.12 6.22
CA VAL A 403 5.65 18.93 5.98
C VAL A 403 4.42 18.04 5.85
N PHE A 404 4.51 16.96 5.07
CA PHE A 404 3.40 16.02 4.89
C PHE A 404 3.01 15.38 6.21
N TRP A 405 3.99 14.92 7.00
CA TRP A 405 3.76 14.37 8.33
C TRP A 405 3.02 15.36 9.23
N LEU A 406 3.53 16.60 9.32
CA LEU A 406 2.91 17.65 10.13
C LEU A 406 1.47 17.95 9.68
N VAL A 407 1.27 18.08 8.37
CA VAL A 407 -0.01 18.41 7.77
C VAL A 407 -1.05 17.30 7.97
N MET A 408 -0.66 16.04 7.81
CA MET A 408 -1.55 14.88 8.00
C MET A 408 -1.93 14.71 9.47
N SER A 409 -0.97 14.84 10.39
CA SER A 409 -1.23 14.81 11.83
C SER A 409 -2.16 15.94 12.27
N LEU A 410 -1.89 17.18 11.84
CA LEU A 410 -2.76 18.32 12.14
C LEU A 410 -4.15 18.17 11.52
N SER A 411 -4.24 17.67 10.28
CA SER A 411 -5.53 17.46 9.62
C SER A 411 -6.37 16.42 10.37
N GLY A 412 -5.77 15.30 10.80
CA GLY A 412 -6.45 14.31 11.63
C GLY A 412 -6.97 14.89 12.94
N LEU A 413 -6.14 15.66 13.65
CA LEU A 413 -6.54 16.32 14.90
C LEU A 413 -7.64 17.36 14.73
N ILE A 414 -7.54 18.20 13.71
CA ILE A 414 -8.54 19.22 13.40
C ILE A 414 -9.86 18.53 13.02
N THR A 415 -9.80 17.47 12.22
CA THR A 415 -10.98 16.70 11.82
C THR A 415 -11.66 16.06 13.02
N GLU A 416 -10.88 15.48 13.94
CA GLU A 416 -11.42 14.97 15.20
C GLU A 416 -12.07 16.08 16.03
N GLY A 417 -11.42 17.23 16.20
CA GLY A 417 -12.01 18.36 16.92
C GLY A 417 -13.33 18.85 16.32
N ILE A 418 -13.42 18.90 14.99
CA ILE A 418 -14.67 19.23 14.28
C ILE A 418 -15.74 18.18 14.57
N PHE A 419 -15.42 16.88 14.47
CA PHE A 419 -16.39 15.81 14.68
C PHE A 419 -16.83 15.68 16.14
N GLN A 420 -15.94 15.93 17.09
CA GLN A 420 -16.27 16.02 18.52
C GLN A 420 -17.28 17.14 18.78
N LEU A 421 -17.10 18.31 18.15
CA LEU A 421 -18.02 19.45 18.31
C LEU A 421 -19.45 19.13 17.84
N PHE A 422 -19.59 18.35 16.78
CA PHE A 422 -20.89 17.95 16.24
C PHE A 422 -21.38 16.59 16.74
N THR A 423 -20.67 15.93 17.67
CA THR A 423 -20.97 14.58 18.17
C THR A 423 -21.15 13.54 17.06
N LEU A 424 -20.36 13.66 15.99
CA LEU A 424 -20.42 12.82 14.78
C LEU A 424 -19.47 11.62 14.82
N ILE A 425 -18.75 11.38 15.92
CA ILE A 425 -17.83 10.25 16.01
C ILE A 425 -18.64 8.94 16.03
N PRO A 426 -18.38 7.99 15.12
CA PRO A 426 -19.10 6.72 15.08
C PRO A 426 -18.88 5.90 16.36
N THR A 427 -19.98 5.38 16.91
CA THR A 427 -20.00 4.51 18.11
C THR A 427 -20.09 3.02 17.77
N GLU A 428 -20.45 2.68 16.54
CA GLU A 428 -20.58 1.30 16.10
C GLU A 428 -19.36 0.83 15.29
N HIS A 429 -18.91 -0.37 15.64
CA HIS A 429 -17.74 -1.06 15.14
C HIS A 429 -18.19 -2.23 14.25
N LYS A 430 -18.72 -1.96 13.06
CA LYS A 430 -19.15 -3.01 12.12
C LYS A 430 -18.12 -3.17 11.01
N MET A 431 -17.57 -4.37 10.85
CA MET A 431 -16.79 -4.76 9.67
C MET A 431 -17.70 -5.51 8.68
N PRO A 432 -18.06 -4.92 7.52
CA PRO A 432 -18.61 -5.70 6.42
C PRO A 432 -17.51 -6.48 5.70
N SER A 433 -17.86 -7.65 5.16
CA SER A 433 -16.96 -8.47 4.35
C SER A 433 -16.75 -7.85 2.97
N MET A 434 -15.49 -7.72 2.56
CA MET A 434 -15.11 -7.15 1.27
C MET A 434 -15.30 -8.17 0.14
N GLY A 435 -16.16 -7.86 -0.82
CA GLY A 435 -16.47 -8.72 -1.97
C GLY A 435 -16.59 -7.92 -3.27
N MET A 436 -15.49 -7.41 -3.81
CA MET A 436 -15.47 -6.69 -5.10
C MET A 436 -14.44 -7.24 -6.10
N ARG A 437 -14.34 -8.57 -6.22
CA ARG A 437 -13.35 -9.21 -7.12
C ARG A 437 -13.67 -9.06 -8.62
N THR A 438 -14.94 -8.93 -9.00
CA THR A 438 -15.35 -8.95 -10.43
C THR A 438 -15.01 -7.65 -11.16
N SER A 439 -15.15 -6.50 -10.52
CA SER A 439 -14.90 -5.18 -11.14
C SER A 439 -13.43 -4.95 -11.45
N THR A 440 -12.54 -5.38 -10.56
CA THR A 440 -11.08 -5.28 -10.71
C THR A 440 -10.58 -6.03 -11.95
N LEU A 441 -11.15 -7.21 -12.25
CA LEU A 441 -10.74 -8.02 -13.39
C LEU A 441 -11.04 -7.32 -14.72
N VAL A 442 -12.21 -6.69 -14.85
CA VAL A 442 -12.59 -5.93 -16.06
C VAL A 442 -11.66 -4.74 -16.27
N LEU A 443 -11.38 -3.98 -15.21
CA LEU A 443 -10.47 -2.83 -15.27
C LEU A 443 -9.05 -3.24 -15.63
N ASN A 444 -8.56 -4.37 -15.10
CA ASN A 444 -7.25 -4.90 -15.46
C ASN A 444 -7.16 -5.35 -16.92
N ILE A 445 -8.21 -5.94 -17.48
CA ILE A 445 -8.25 -6.26 -18.92
C ILE A 445 -8.18 -4.98 -19.76
N ALA A 446 -8.94 -3.94 -19.40
CA ALA A 446 -8.89 -2.64 -20.08
C ALA A 446 -7.48 -2.01 -19.97
N ALA A 447 -6.85 -2.10 -18.81
CA ALA A 447 -5.49 -1.62 -18.58
C ALA A 447 -4.45 -2.40 -19.39
N LEU A 448 -4.59 -3.73 -19.53
CA LEU A 448 -3.72 -4.52 -20.40
C LEU A 448 -3.85 -4.11 -21.86
N PHE A 449 -5.07 -3.86 -22.33
CA PHE A 449 -5.30 -3.35 -23.68
C PHE A 449 -4.68 -1.97 -23.89
N MET A 450 -4.85 -1.06 -22.92
CA MET A 450 -4.21 0.25 -22.93
C MET A 450 -2.68 0.14 -22.94
N LEU A 451 -2.10 -0.74 -22.12
CA LEU A 451 -0.67 -0.99 -22.07
C LEU A 451 -0.14 -1.57 -23.38
N ALA A 452 -0.91 -2.44 -24.05
CA ALA A 452 -0.58 -2.95 -25.38
C ALA A 452 -0.56 -1.81 -26.43
N ILE A 453 -1.52 -0.87 -26.37
CA ILE A 453 -1.53 0.32 -27.24
C ILE A 453 -0.32 1.21 -26.94
N ILE A 454 -0.04 1.51 -25.68
CA ILE A 454 1.12 2.33 -25.27
C ILE A 454 2.41 1.67 -25.76
N PHE A 455 2.56 0.36 -25.56
CA PHE A 455 3.74 -0.37 -26.01
C PHE A 455 3.82 -0.40 -27.54
N TRP A 456 2.70 -0.57 -28.24
CA TRP A 456 2.65 -0.50 -29.70
C TRP A 456 3.04 0.90 -30.21
N LEU A 457 2.51 1.98 -29.62
CA LEU A 457 2.87 3.36 -29.96
C LEU A 457 4.34 3.67 -29.65
N TYR A 458 4.86 3.12 -28.55
CA TYR A 458 6.26 3.23 -28.15
C TYR A 458 7.18 2.48 -29.12
N ARG A 459 6.78 1.30 -29.60
CA ARG A 459 7.60 0.45 -30.47
C ARG A 459 7.49 0.79 -31.95
N THR A 460 6.32 1.22 -32.41
CA THR A 460 6.06 1.70 -33.78
C THR A 460 6.42 3.16 -33.97
N ARG A 461 6.88 3.83 -32.90
CA ARG A 461 7.58 5.10 -33.01
C ARG A 461 8.76 4.90 -33.95
N ASN A 462 8.81 5.68 -35.03
CA ASN A 462 9.87 5.60 -36.03
C ASN A 462 11.25 5.59 -35.35
N ARG A 463 11.88 4.41 -35.29
CA ARG A 463 13.35 4.29 -35.17
C ARG A 463 14.06 4.85 -36.40
N GLY A 464 13.30 5.22 -37.45
CA GLY A 464 13.79 5.68 -38.75
C GLY A 464 14.36 7.10 -38.77
N GLU A 465 14.23 7.88 -37.69
CA GLU A 465 14.91 9.16 -37.56
C GLU A 465 15.46 9.25 -36.14
N MET A 466 16.65 8.70 -35.93
CA MET A 466 17.54 9.18 -34.88
C MET A 466 18.00 10.58 -35.32
N THR A 467 17.07 11.54 -35.34
CA THR A 467 17.43 12.94 -35.52
C THR A 467 18.27 13.36 -34.31
N PRO A 468 19.21 14.29 -34.48
CA PRO A 468 20.04 14.86 -33.40
C PRO A 468 19.23 15.57 -32.28
N GLU A 469 17.90 15.44 -32.28
CA GLU A 469 16.98 16.08 -31.35
C GLU A 469 16.74 15.26 -30.08
N PHE A 470 16.86 13.92 -30.08
CA PHE A 470 16.57 13.10 -28.89
C PHE A 470 17.62 12.02 -28.61
N ALA A 471 18.06 11.93 -27.35
CA ALA A 471 19.01 10.95 -26.82
C ALA A 471 18.34 10.00 -25.82
N LYS A 472 18.98 8.87 -25.55
CA LYS A 472 18.52 7.91 -24.54
C LYS A 472 19.33 8.08 -23.26
N ASP A 473 18.64 8.22 -22.14
CA ASP A 473 19.22 8.07 -20.82
C ASP A 473 19.54 6.58 -20.57
N TYR A 474 20.82 6.25 -20.41
CA TYR A 474 21.29 4.87 -20.24
C TYR A 474 21.03 4.28 -18.85
N VAL A 475 20.69 5.11 -17.86
CA VAL A 475 20.40 4.66 -16.49
C VAL A 475 18.94 4.26 -16.36
N CYS A 476 18.02 5.14 -16.73
CA CYS A 476 16.58 4.87 -16.59
C CYS A 476 15.90 4.39 -17.88
N GLY A 477 16.57 4.52 -19.03
CA GLY A 477 16.01 4.18 -20.35
C GLY A 477 15.07 5.22 -20.94
N MET A 478 14.86 6.36 -20.26
CA MET A 478 14.01 7.45 -20.71
C MET A 478 14.59 8.11 -21.96
N GLN A 479 13.73 8.49 -22.90
CA GLN A 479 14.18 9.34 -23.99
C GLN A 479 14.14 10.79 -23.52
N VAL A 480 15.26 11.46 -23.75
CA VAL A 480 15.52 12.82 -23.34
C VAL A 480 15.77 13.61 -24.61
N ARG A 481 15.03 14.70 -24.84
CA ARG A 481 15.36 15.59 -25.96
C ARG A 481 16.77 16.15 -25.71
N ILE A 482 17.70 16.01 -26.64
CA ILE A 482 19.09 16.50 -26.56
C ILE A 482 19.11 18.00 -26.26
N ALA A 483 18.22 18.74 -26.93
CA ALA A 483 18.00 20.16 -26.69
C ALA A 483 17.57 20.43 -25.23
N ASP A 484 16.65 19.62 -24.71
CA ASP A 484 15.98 19.85 -23.41
C ASP A 484 16.47 18.94 -22.28
N ALA A 485 17.67 18.35 -22.39
CA ALA A 485 18.06 17.31 -21.44
C ALA A 485 18.30 17.85 -20.03
N PRO A 486 17.56 17.36 -18.99
CA PRO A 486 17.69 17.85 -17.62
C PRO A 486 19.10 17.75 -17.03
N ALA A 487 19.85 16.71 -17.40
CA ALA A 487 21.25 16.60 -17.03
C ALA A 487 22.08 16.03 -18.19
N LYS A 488 23.37 16.39 -18.25
CA LYS A 488 24.30 15.97 -19.30
C LYS A 488 25.62 15.57 -18.66
N ALA A 489 26.33 14.61 -19.24
CA ALA A 489 27.70 14.28 -18.85
C ALA A 489 28.51 13.85 -20.06
N GLU A 490 29.77 14.27 -20.12
CA GLU A 490 30.71 13.81 -21.11
C GLU A 490 31.51 12.62 -20.55
N VAL A 491 31.54 11.51 -21.26
CA VAL A 491 32.37 10.35 -20.92
C VAL A 491 33.02 9.84 -22.21
N ASN A 492 34.34 9.69 -22.19
CA ASN A 492 35.13 9.23 -23.35
C ASN A 492 34.86 10.06 -24.63
N GLY A 493 34.74 11.39 -24.51
CA GLY A 493 34.49 12.29 -25.64
C GLY A 493 33.08 12.20 -26.23
N THR A 494 32.17 11.43 -25.61
CA THR A 494 30.76 11.32 -26.01
C THR A 494 29.87 12.02 -24.99
N MET A 495 29.03 12.94 -25.47
CA MET A 495 28.02 13.60 -24.64
C MET A 495 26.79 12.70 -24.45
N TYR A 496 26.49 12.41 -23.18
CA TYR A 496 25.30 11.66 -22.76
C TYR A 496 24.29 12.59 -22.09
N TYR A 497 23.01 12.24 -22.22
CA TYR A 497 21.87 13.06 -21.81
C TYR A 497 20.95 12.25 -20.88
N PHE A 498 20.54 12.85 -19.77
CA PHE A 498 19.85 12.19 -18.66
C PHE A 498 18.58 12.94 -18.27
N CYS A 499 17.57 12.19 -17.82
CA CYS A 499 16.26 12.74 -17.48
C CYS A 499 16.23 13.51 -16.15
N MET A 500 17.31 13.45 -15.38
CA MET A 500 17.47 14.10 -14.08
C MET A 500 18.91 13.97 -13.60
N ASP A 501 19.33 14.82 -12.67
CA ASP A 501 20.67 14.78 -12.06
C ASP A 501 20.98 13.43 -11.41
N GLY A 502 20.01 12.78 -10.75
CA GLY A 502 20.23 11.47 -10.14
C GLY A 502 20.62 10.38 -11.15
N CYS A 503 20.09 10.42 -12.37
CA CYS A 503 20.51 9.50 -13.44
C CYS A 503 21.91 9.86 -13.96
N ARG A 504 22.23 11.15 -14.09
CA ARG A 504 23.60 11.60 -14.41
C ARG A 504 24.61 11.12 -13.38
N GLU A 505 24.34 11.34 -12.09
CA GLU A 505 25.23 10.95 -10.99
C GLU A 505 25.44 9.44 -10.94
N ALA A 506 24.36 8.66 -11.09
CA ALA A 506 24.46 7.21 -11.17
C ALA A 506 25.30 6.74 -12.36
N PHE A 507 25.16 7.40 -13.52
CA PHE A 507 25.93 7.09 -14.72
C PHE A 507 27.40 7.43 -14.56
N VAL A 508 27.73 8.65 -14.12
CA VAL A 508 29.12 9.12 -13.95
C VAL A 508 29.88 8.28 -12.94
N LYS A 509 29.18 7.76 -11.91
CA LYS A 509 29.79 6.88 -10.90
C LYS A 509 30.26 5.53 -11.47
N ASP A 510 29.54 4.99 -12.46
CA ASP A 510 29.89 3.71 -13.10
C ASP A 510 29.33 3.63 -14.54
N PRO A 511 29.99 4.27 -15.52
CA PRO A 511 29.47 4.35 -16.89
C PRO A 511 29.42 2.99 -17.60
N GLN A 512 30.38 2.10 -17.31
CA GLN A 512 30.50 0.79 -17.96
C GLN A 512 29.31 -0.12 -17.64
N LYS A 513 28.72 0.03 -16.45
CA LYS A 513 27.50 -0.69 -16.07
C LYS A 513 26.30 -0.43 -17.00
N PHE A 514 26.23 0.75 -17.62
CA PHE A 514 25.06 1.21 -18.37
C PHE A 514 25.28 1.25 -19.88
N LEU A 515 26.52 1.35 -20.34
CA LEU A 515 26.85 1.40 -21.77
C LEU A 515 26.84 -0.01 -22.39
N PRO A 516 26.04 -0.24 -23.45
CA PRO A 516 26.07 -1.51 -24.18
C PRO A 516 27.38 -1.61 -24.97
N GLY A 517 28.27 -2.55 -24.60
CA GLY A 517 29.47 -2.88 -25.37
C GLY A 517 30.82 -2.62 -24.70
N VAL A 518 30.87 -2.27 -23.41
CA VAL A 518 32.13 -2.25 -22.63
C VAL A 518 32.07 -3.37 -21.60
N ARG A 519 32.28 -4.60 -22.05
CA ARG A 519 32.60 -5.74 -21.18
C ARG A 519 33.78 -6.50 -21.75
#